data_AF-A0A936JA04-F1
#
_entry.id   AF-A0A936JA04-F1
#
_cell.length_a   1.000
_cell.length_b   1.000
_cell.length_c   1.000
_cell.angle_alpha   90.00
_cell.angle_beta   90.00
_cell.angle_gamma   90.00
#
_symmetry.space_group_name_H-M   'P 1'
#
loop_
_entity.id
_entity.type
_entity.pdbx_description
1 polymer ?
#
loop_
_entity_poly.entity_id
_entity_poly.type
_entity_poly.pdbx_seq_one_letter_code
_entity_poly.pdbx_strand_id
1 'polypeptide(L)'
;MHIIENILVSDDILERKFACQLSACKGACCWEGDLGAPLKEEELPILDHLKDILWDDLTEKSKVTLKDAKPYKYYAGLEGFGTELNRDGSCVF
;
A
#
# COMPACT_ATOMS: atom_id res chain seq x y z
N MET A 1 14.61 -7.71 25.78
CA MET A 1 15.49 -6.65 25.25
C MET A 1 16.86 -7.30 25.07
N HIS A 2 17.44 -7.23 23.87
CA HIS A 2 18.64 -7.98 23.51
C HIS A 2 19.84 -7.05 23.31
N ILE A 3 21.05 -7.50 23.66
CA ILE A 3 22.29 -6.75 23.40
C ILE A 3 23.08 -7.49 22.32
N ILE A 4 23.37 -6.80 21.23
CA ILE A 4 24.25 -7.30 20.15
C ILE A 4 25.45 -6.36 20.10
N GLU A 5 26.63 -6.89 20.40
CA GLU A 5 27.85 -6.12 20.66
C GLU A 5 27.62 -5.08 21.77
N ASN A 6 27.51 -3.81 21.41
CA ASN A 6 27.25 -2.68 22.30
C ASN A 6 25.93 -1.97 21.97
N ILE A 7 25.05 -2.59 21.17
CA ILE A 7 23.77 -2.04 20.74
C ILE A 7 22.63 -2.72 21.50
N LEU A 8 21.78 -1.90 22.12
CA LEU A 8 20.55 -2.34 22.77
C LEU A 8 19.42 -2.44 21.72
N VAL A 9 18.90 -3.65 21.53
CA VAL A 9 17.85 -3.98 20.56
C VAL A 9 16.55 -4.27 21.31
N SER A 10 15.48 -3.55 20.96
CA SER A 10 14.13 -3.78 21.51
C SER A 10 13.58 -5.13 21.06
N ASP A 11 12.79 -5.80 21.91
CA ASP A 11 12.08 -7.03 21.54
C ASP A 11 11.05 -6.77 20.43
N ASP A 12 10.51 -5.55 20.37
CA ASP A 12 9.59 -5.13 19.31
C ASP A 12 10.16 -5.38 17.92
N ILE A 13 11.48 -5.22 17.74
CA ILE A 13 12.15 -5.48 16.45
C ILE A 13 12.09 -6.96 16.11
N LEU A 14 12.23 -7.86 17.09
CA LEU A 14 12.18 -9.30 16.84
C LEU A 14 10.75 -9.80 16.57
N GLU A 15 9.75 -9.11 17.13
CA GLU A 15 8.35 -9.45 16.98
C GLU A 15 7.69 -8.84 15.73
N ARG A 16 8.19 -7.69 15.27
CA ARG A 16 7.64 -6.98 14.11
C ARG A 16 7.72 -7.85 12.84
N LYS A 17 6.64 -7.88 12.06
CA LYS A 17 6.65 -8.46 10.73
C LYS A 17 7.02 -7.39 9.71
N PHE A 18 8.27 -7.39 9.27
CA PHE A 18 8.77 -6.45 8.25
C PHE A 18 8.44 -6.86 6.82
N ALA A 19 7.87 -8.06 6.61
CA ALA A 19 7.44 -8.56 5.31
C ALA A 19 6.08 -9.24 5.45
N CYS A 20 5.28 -9.19 4.38
CA CYS A 20 4.00 -9.86 4.31
C CYS A 20 4.18 -11.39 4.39
N GLN A 21 3.39 -12.05 5.26
CA GLN A 21 3.35 -13.50 5.30
C GLN A 21 2.37 -14.02 4.23
N LEU A 22 2.83 -14.04 2.97
CA LEU A 22 2.00 -14.39 1.81
C LEU A 22 1.40 -15.79 1.90
N SER A 23 2.06 -16.73 2.58
CA SER A 23 1.51 -18.07 2.81
C SER A 23 0.23 -18.05 3.66
N ALA A 24 0.11 -17.11 4.60
CA ALA A 24 -1.04 -16.95 5.47
C ALA A 24 -2.13 -16.07 4.83
N CYS A 25 -1.75 -14.92 4.27
CA CYS A 25 -2.71 -13.95 3.74
C CYS A 25 -3.14 -14.25 2.29
N LYS A 26 -2.31 -14.95 1.51
CA LYS A 26 -2.55 -15.22 0.07
C LYS A 26 -2.81 -13.97 -0.79
N GLY A 27 -2.39 -12.80 -0.32
CA GLY A 27 -2.63 -11.53 -1.01
C GLY A 27 -4.00 -10.90 -0.73
N ALA A 28 -4.78 -11.43 0.23
CA ALA A 28 -6.09 -10.89 0.57
C ALA A 28 -6.05 -9.38 0.91
N CYS A 29 -5.04 -8.91 1.65
CA CYS A 29 -4.92 -7.47 1.93
C CYS A 29 -4.63 -6.60 0.69
N CYS A 30 -4.17 -7.19 -0.41
CA CYS A 30 -3.94 -6.50 -1.69
C CYS A 30 -5.15 -6.58 -2.64
N TRP A 31 -6.05 -7.54 -2.42
CA TRP A 31 -7.18 -7.84 -3.31
C TRP A 31 -8.56 -7.54 -2.70
N GLU A 32 -8.67 -7.54 -1.38
CA GLU A 32 -9.92 -7.43 -0.60
C GLU A 32 -9.79 -6.35 0.48
N GLY A 33 -9.00 -5.30 0.21
CA GLY A 33 -8.76 -4.23 1.18
C GLY A 33 -9.84 -3.15 1.12
N ASP A 34 -10.05 -2.45 2.24
CA ASP A 34 -11.00 -1.32 2.33
C ASP A 34 -10.32 0.06 2.30
N LEU A 35 -9.00 0.10 2.56
CA LEU A 35 -8.28 1.33 2.87
C LEU A 35 -7.02 1.57 2.01
N GLY A 36 -6.70 0.67 1.07
CA GLY A 36 -5.49 0.76 0.26
C GLY A 36 -4.19 0.62 1.07
N ALA A 37 -3.05 0.72 0.38
CA ALA A 37 -1.75 0.82 1.04
C ALA A 37 -1.58 2.25 1.60
N PRO A 38 -1.28 2.43 2.90
CA PRO A 38 -1.09 3.76 3.50
C PRO A 38 0.06 4.54 2.84
N LEU A 39 -0.13 5.84 2.68
CA LEU A 39 0.78 6.76 2.00
C LEU A 39 1.09 7.98 2.85
N LYS A 40 2.30 8.51 2.69
CA LYS A 40 2.69 9.84 3.15
C LYS A 40 2.33 10.89 2.11
N GLU A 41 2.15 12.13 2.55
CA GLU A 41 1.84 13.24 1.65
C GLU A 41 2.93 13.47 0.59
N GLU A 42 4.19 13.23 0.95
CA GLU A 42 5.33 13.35 0.02
C GLU A 42 5.30 12.30 -1.11
N GLU A 43 4.57 11.19 -0.95
CA GLU A 43 4.48 10.10 -1.93
C GLU A 43 3.42 10.35 -3.01
N LEU A 44 2.45 11.24 -2.74
CA LEU A 44 1.35 11.55 -3.66
C LEU A 44 1.82 12.03 -5.06
N PRO A 45 2.75 13.01 -5.18
CA PRO A 45 3.23 13.42 -6.50
C PRO A 45 4.05 12.32 -7.21
N ILE A 46 4.67 11.41 -6.46
CA ILE A 46 5.39 10.27 -7.04
C ILE A 46 4.39 9.30 -7.69
N LEU A 47 3.28 9.01 -7.01
CA LEU A 47 2.23 8.14 -7.52
C LEU A 47 1.53 8.70 -8.77
N ASP A 48 1.32 10.02 -8.82
CA ASP A 48 0.81 10.68 -10.03
C ASP A 48 1.74 10.42 -11.23
N HIS A 49 3.06 10.59 -11.04
CA HIS A 49 4.03 10.33 -12.09
C HIS A 49 4.15 8.83 -12.44
N LEU A 50 4.09 7.94 -11.45
CA LEU A 50 4.14 6.50 -11.67
C LEU A 50 2.92 5.98 -12.43
N LYS A 51 1.74 6.55 -12.19
CA LYS A 51 0.52 6.22 -12.94
C LYS A 51 0.73 6.38 -14.45
N ASP A 52 1.39 7.45 -14.87
CA ASP A 52 1.63 7.72 -16.29
C ASP A 52 2.66 6.75 -16.88
N ILE A 53 3.72 6.40 -16.11
CA ILE A 53 4.74 5.43 -16.54
C ILE A 53 4.18 4.02 -16.66
N LEU A 54 3.38 3.61 -15.68
CA LEU A 54 2.86 2.25 -15.57
C LEU A 54 1.56 2.06 -16.35
N TRP A 55 1.03 3.10 -17.01
CA TRP A 55 -0.31 3.09 -17.57
C TRP A 55 -0.58 1.86 -18.44
N ASP A 56 0.37 1.47 -19.30
CA ASP A 56 0.21 0.35 -20.21
C ASP A 56 0.26 -1.02 -19.50
N ASP A 57 0.96 -1.11 -18.38
CA ASP A 57 1.09 -2.32 -17.54
C ASP A 57 -0.12 -2.53 -16.62
N LEU A 58 -0.92 -1.48 -16.38
CA LEU A 58 -2.12 -1.57 -15.55
C LEU A 58 -3.19 -2.46 -16.18
N THR A 59 -3.93 -3.17 -15.33
CA THR A 59 -5.12 -3.90 -15.77
C THR A 59 -6.16 -2.94 -16.33
N GLU A 60 -6.98 -3.40 -17.28
CA GLU A 60 -8.07 -2.60 -17.85
C GLU A 60 -9.03 -2.08 -16.77
N LYS A 61 -9.25 -2.87 -15.71
CA LYS A 61 -10.07 -2.46 -14.58
C LYS A 61 -9.45 -1.29 -13.81
N SER A 62 -8.15 -1.34 -13.54
CA SER A 62 -7.43 -0.23 -12.92
C SER A 62 -7.42 1.01 -13.81
N LYS A 63 -7.21 0.87 -15.12
CA LYS A 63 -7.28 1.97 -16.09
C LYS A 63 -8.65 2.66 -16.07
N VAL A 64 -9.74 1.88 -16.01
CA VAL A 64 -11.11 2.42 -15.89
C VAL A 64 -11.28 3.20 -14.59
N THR A 65 -10.83 2.67 -13.46
CA THR A 65 -10.89 3.37 -12.16
C THR A 65 -10.08 4.67 -12.19
N LEU A 66 -8.87 4.62 -12.74
CA LEU A 66 -7.92 5.73 -12.73
C LEU A 66 -8.14 6.76 -13.84
N LYS A 67 -9.02 6.53 -14.82
CA LYS A 67 -9.23 7.45 -15.93
C LYS A 67 -9.60 8.87 -15.46
N ASP A 68 -10.52 8.94 -14.50
CA ASP A 68 -11.04 10.20 -13.96
C ASP A 68 -10.71 10.39 -12.47
N ALA A 69 -9.77 9.58 -11.94
CA ALA A 69 -9.38 9.56 -10.53
C ALA A 69 -7.86 9.66 -10.32
N LYS A 70 -7.49 10.06 -9.11
CA LYS A 70 -6.12 9.99 -8.62
C LYS A 70 -5.77 8.56 -8.21
N PRO A 71 -4.48 8.16 -8.26
CA PRO A 71 -4.03 6.85 -7.79
C PRO A 71 -4.10 6.67 -6.26
N TYR A 72 -4.63 7.65 -5.54
CA TYR A 72 -4.73 7.68 -4.09
C TYR A 72 -5.99 8.43 -3.65
N LYS A 73 -6.42 8.18 -2.42
CA LYS A 73 -7.56 8.81 -1.77
C LYS A 73 -7.33 8.93 -0.26
N TYR A 74 -7.96 9.92 0.37
CA TYR A 74 -7.98 10.02 1.82
C TYR A 74 -8.98 9.03 2.42
N TYR A 75 -8.52 8.19 3.33
CA TYR A 75 -9.34 7.23 4.05
C TYR A 75 -9.44 7.63 5.52
N ALA A 76 -10.66 7.89 5.99
CA ALA A 76 -10.89 8.26 7.39
C ALA A 76 -10.41 7.17 8.37
N GLY A 77 -10.51 5.89 8.00
CA GLY A 77 -10.03 4.78 8.82
C GLY A 77 -8.50 4.67 8.94
N LEU A 78 -7.74 5.34 8.05
CA LEU A 78 -6.29 5.47 8.17
C LEU A 78 -5.86 6.80 8.78
N GLU A 79 -6.81 7.74 8.95
CA GLU A 79 -6.51 9.15 9.23
C GLU A 79 -5.42 9.70 8.28
N GLY A 80 -5.48 9.30 7.00
CA GLY A 80 -4.43 9.57 6.03
C GLY A 80 -4.77 9.14 4.61
N PHE A 81 -3.80 9.29 3.70
CA PHE A 81 -3.93 8.83 2.32
C PHE A 81 -3.61 7.34 2.20
N GLY A 82 -4.30 6.68 1.28
CA GLY A 82 -3.99 5.33 0.83
C GLY A 82 -4.10 5.24 -0.69
N THR A 83 -3.50 4.22 -1.29
CA THR A 83 -3.71 3.91 -2.71
C THR A 83 -5.19 3.73 -3.00
N GLU A 84 -5.67 4.24 -4.13
CA GLU A 84 -7.07 4.05 -4.51
C GLU A 84 -7.35 2.56 -4.75
N LEU A 85 -8.61 2.19 -4.60
CA LEU A 85 -9.08 0.83 -4.78
C LEU A 85 -10.02 0.75 -5.96
N ASN A 86 -9.96 -0.38 -6.64
CA ASN A 86 -10.99 -0.79 -7.56
C ASN A 86 -12.29 -1.10 -6.80
N ARG A 87 -13.41 -1.17 -7.54
CA ARG A 87 -14.75 -1.42 -6.96
C ARG A 87 -14.90 -2.73 -6.18
N ASP A 88 -14.03 -3.70 -6.41
CA ASP A 88 -14.00 -4.99 -5.72
C ASP A 88 -13.04 -5.03 -4.52
N GLY A 89 -12.42 -3.90 -4.16
CA GLY A 89 -11.47 -3.81 -3.04
C GLY A 89 -10.02 -4.12 -3.40
N SER A 90 -9.72 -4.46 -4.67
CA SER A 90 -8.33 -4.64 -5.10
C SER A 90 -7.61 -3.31 -5.31
N CYS A 91 -6.31 -3.27 -5.03
CA CYS A 91 -5.47 -2.12 -5.32
C CYS A 91 -5.54 -1.73 -6.81
N VAL A 92 -5.47 -0.42 -7.12
CA VAL A 92 -5.40 0.05 -8.50
C VAL A 92 -4.05 -0.23 -9.18
N PHE A 93 -3.01 -0.54 -8.42
CA PHE A 93 -1.70 -0.96 -8.92
C PHE A 93 -1.55 -2.48 -8.94
#